data_AF-A0A936KCQ9-F1
#
_entry.id   AF-A0A936KCQ9-F1
#
_cell.length_a   1.000
_cell.length_b   1.000
_cell.length_c   1.000
_cell.angle_alpha   90.00
_cell.angle_beta   90.00
_cell.angle_gamma   90.00
#
_symmetry.space_group_name_H-M   'P 1'
#
loop_
_entity.id
_entity.type
_entity.pdbx_description
1 polymer ?
#
loop_
_entity_poly.entity_id
_entity_poly.type
_entity_poly.pdbx_seq_one_letter_code
_entity_poly.pdbx_strand_id
1 'polypeptide(L)'
;MVEKKSPTTGGNHMAGGAGTSIVTAGTEHGKAFTALQAQLAMKGHWLHALQDGGFLVGAWHFSRTLPDLEAVRAFLVKVGGGG
;
A
#
# COMPACT_ATOMS: atom_id res chain seq x y z
N MET A 1 32.48 -48.26 -6.58
CA MET A 1 31.65 -47.53 -7.55
C MET A 1 31.20 -46.26 -6.84
N VAL A 2 31.91 -45.13 -7.05
CA VAL A 2 31.69 -43.88 -6.33
C VAL A 2 30.78 -42.98 -7.15
N GLU A 3 29.65 -42.65 -6.54
CA GLU A 3 28.59 -41.78 -7.05
C GLU A 3 29.10 -40.33 -7.11
N LYS A 4 29.22 -39.76 -8.31
CA LYS A 4 29.48 -38.32 -8.49
C LYS A 4 28.18 -37.65 -8.96
N LYS A 5 27.40 -37.13 -8.00
CA LYS A 5 26.29 -36.21 -8.31
C LYS A 5 26.85 -34.80 -8.41
N SER A 6 26.77 -34.24 -9.60
CA SER A 6 27.05 -32.84 -9.91
C SER A 6 26.11 -31.91 -9.14
N PRO A 7 26.57 -30.88 -8.42
CA PRO A 7 25.69 -29.82 -7.99
C PRO A 7 25.43 -28.88 -9.16
N THR A 8 24.25 -28.99 -9.76
CA THR A 8 23.70 -28.02 -10.70
C THR A 8 23.44 -26.73 -9.91
N THR A 9 24.30 -25.72 -10.11
CA THR A 9 24.09 -24.36 -9.60
C THR A 9 22.81 -23.80 -10.22
N GLY A 10 21.69 -23.99 -9.52
CA GLY A 10 20.45 -23.27 -9.75
C GLY A 10 20.68 -21.81 -9.37
N GLY A 11 21.03 -20.98 -10.35
CA GLY A 11 21.02 -19.54 -10.21
C GLY A 11 19.58 -19.07 -10.07
N ASN A 12 19.13 -18.81 -8.85
CA ASN A 12 17.87 -18.13 -8.62
C ASN A 12 17.97 -16.72 -9.26
N HIS A 13 17.27 -16.54 -10.38
CA HIS A 13 16.94 -15.23 -10.89
C HIS A 13 16.11 -14.50 -9.82
N MET A 14 16.75 -13.57 -9.12
CA MET A 14 16.04 -12.58 -8.31
C MET A 14 15.23 -11.71 -9.28
N ALA A 15 13.98 -12.10 -9.54
CA ALA A 15 13.01 -11.20 -10.12
C ALA A 15 12.88 -10.01 -9.17
N GLY A 16 13.27 -8.84 -9.64
CA GLY A 16 13.39 -7.61 -8.88
C GLY A 16 12.16 -7.39 -8.00
N GLY A 17 12.38 -7.45 -6.69
CA GLY A 17 11.46 -6.84 -5.74
C GLY A 17 11.36 -5.38 -6.12
N ALA A 18 10.16 -4.96 -6.53
CA ALA A 18 9.83 -3.56 -6.75
C ALA A 18 10.40 -2.78 -5.57
N GLY A 19 11.37 -1.91 -5.86
CA GLY A 19 11.98 -1.00 -4.91
C GLY A 19 10.91 -0.04 -4.41
N THR A 20 10.07 -0.51 -3.49
CA THR A 20 9.32 0.35 -2.61
C THR A 20 10.38 0.91 -1.68
N SER A 21 10.82 2.12 -1.97
CA SER A 21 11.57 2.95 -1.04
C SER A 21 10.80 2.92 0.28
N ILE A 22 11.25 2.10 1.21
CA ILE A 22 10.71 2.05 2.56
C ILE A 22 11.06 3.38 3.20
N VAL A 23 10.15 4.35 3.07
CA VAL A 23 10.17 5.55 3.88
C VAL A 23 10.08 5.05 5.31
N THR A 24 11.20 5.12 6.03
CA THR A 24 11.23 5.05 7.49
C THR A 24 10.41 6.23 8.00
N ALA A 25 9.10 6.02 8.14
CA ALA A 25 8.23 6.89 8.90
C ALA A 25 7.70 6.03 10.04
N GLY A 26 8.29 6.25 11.21
CA GLY A 26 7.95 5.57 12.45
C GLY A 26 6.48 5.70 12.80
N THR A 27 6.04 4.82 13.71
CA THR A 27 4.68 4.57 14.18
C THR A 27 3.81 3.77 13.21
N GLU A 28 3.17 2.70 13.69
CA GLU A 28 2.34 1.79 12.88
C GLU A 28 1.21 2.52 12.11
N HIS A 29 0.79 3.68 12.64
CA HIS A 29 -0.12 4.61 11.98
C HIS A 29 0.41 5.11 10.63
N GLY A 30 1.71 5.37 10.50
CA GLY A 30 2.33 5.81 9.24
C GLY A 30 2.32 4.73 8.16
N LYS A 31 2.51 3.45 8.53
CA LYS A 31 2.45 2.32 7.59
C LYS A 31 1.03 2.10 7.08
N ALA A 32 0.04 2.07 7.98
CA ALA A 32 -1.36 1.89 7.61
C ALA A 32 -1.87 3.01 6.70
N PHE A 33 -1.54 4.27 7.03
CA PHE A 33 -1.85 5.43 6.20
C PHE A 33 -1.24 5.32 4.80
N THR A 34 0.06 5.03 4.70
CA THR A 34 0.76 4.92 3.42
C THR A 34 0.16 3.81 2.54
N ALA A 35 -0.17 2.66 3.14
CA ALA A 35 -0.82 1.56 2.41
C ALA A 35 -2.20 1.96 1.85
N LEU A 36 -3.03 2.63 2.66
CA LEU A 36 -4.35 3.11 2.24
C LEU A 36 -4.24 4.20 1.18
N GLN A 37 -3.29 5.12 1.33
CA GLN A 37 -3.01 6.16 0.35
C GLN A 37 -2.64 5.55 -1.01
N ALA A 38 -1.75 4.55 -1.03
CA ALA A 38 -1.36 3.87 -2.26
C ALA A 38 -2.55 3.15 -2.92
N GLN A 39 -3.38 2.45 -2.15
CA GLN A 39 -4.55 1.76 -2.67
C GLN A 39 -5.62 2.72 -3.22
N LEU A 40 -5.82 3.87 -2.55
CA LEU A 40 -6.68 4.95 -3.05
C LEU A 40 -6.11 5.56 -4.34
N ALA A 41 -4.80 5.79 -4.40
CA ALA A 41 -4.12 6.33 -5.59
C ALA A 41 -4.30 5.43 -6.81
N MET A 42 -4.21 4.10 -6.64
CA MET A 42 -4.49 3.13 -7.71
C MET A 42 -5.93 3.23 -8.25
N LYS A 43 -6.86 3.78 -7.46
CA LYS A 43 -8.26 3.99 -7.86
C LYS A 43 -8.56 5.42 -8.31
N GLY A 44 -7.53 6.28 -8.45
CA GLY A 44 -7.69 7.68 -8.84
C GLY A 44 -8.10 8.61 -7.69
N HIS A 45 -7.95 8.15 -6.45
CA HIS A 45 -8.20 8.95 -5.25
C HIS A 45 -6.88 9.38 -4.59
N TRP A 46 -6.85 10.56 -4.00
CA TRP A 46 -5.77 11.03 -3.13
C TRP A 46 -6.25 11.04 -1.67
N LEU A 47 -5.31 10.86 -0.74
CA LEU A 47 -5.55 10.83 0.70
C LEU A 47 -4.56 11.76 1.40
N HIS A 48 -5.07 12.67 2.24
CA HIS A 48 -4.31 13.58 3.07
C HIS A 48 -4.73 13.46 4.55
N ALA A 49 -3.76 13.50 5.46
CA ALA A 49 -4.03 13.66 6.89
C ALA A 49 -4.20 15.15 7.22
N LEU A 50 -5.22 15.47 8.02
CA LEU A 50 -5.50 16.82 8.52
C LEU A 50 -4.84 17.01 9.90
N GLN A 51 -4.55 18.27 10.24
CA GLN A 51 -3.93 18.64 11.54
C GLN A 51 -4.84 18.32 12.74
N ASP A 52 -6.16 18.25 12.51
CA ASP A 52 -7.18 17.92 13.52
C ASP A 52 -7.27 16.42 13.84
N GLY A 53 -6.49 15.57 13.13
CA GLY A 53 -6.52 14.11 13.28
C GLY A 53 -7.46 13.39 12.31
N GLY A 54 -8.26 14.13 11.55
CA GLY A 54 -9.08 13.59 10.45
C GLY A 54 -8.29 13.33 9.16
N PHE A 55 -8.97 12.74 8.19
CA PHE A 55 -8.44 12.39 6.88
C PHE A 55 -9.30 12.98 5.77
N LEU A 56 -8.67 13.56 4.75
CA LEU A 56 -9.34 14.06 3.56
C LEU A 56 -9.05 13.13 2.40
N VAL A 57 -10.10 12.51 1.88
CA VAL A 57 -10.05 11.73 0.64
C VAL A 57 -10.66 12.55 -0.49
N GLY A 58 -10.04 12.57 -1.65
CA GLY A 58 -10.65 13.18 -2.83
C GLY A 58 -10.32 12.46 -4.13
N ALA A 59 -11.13 12.70 -5.15
CA ALA A 59 -10.93 12.28 -6.53
C ALA A 59 -11.59 13.29 -7.46
N TRP A 60 -10.84 13.76 -8.46
CA TRP A 60 -11.28 14.80 -9.41
C TRP A 60 -12.02 15.96 -8.72
N HIS A 61 -13.35 16.02 -8.86
CA HIS A 61 -14.23 17.09 -8.35
C HIS A 61 -14.95 16.73 -7.05
N PHE A 62 -14.62 15.61 -6.41
CA PHE A 62 -15.23 15.18 -5.17
C PHE A 62 -14.19 15.06 -4.07
N SER A 63 -14.49 15.62 -2.90
CA SER A 63 -13.71 15.42 -1.69
C SER A 63 -14.63 15.13 -0.50
N ARG A 64 -14.13 14.34 0.44
CA ARG A 64 -14.84 13.92 1.64
C ARG A 64 -13.85 13.80 2.80
N THR A 65 -14.22 14.40 3.93
CA THR A 65 -13.53 14.23 5.20
C THR A 65 -13.99 12.96 5.90
N LEU A 66 -13.06 12.25 6.51
CA LEU A 66 -13.24 11.02 7.25
C LEU A 66 -12.58 11.19 8.63
N PRO A 67 -13.24 10.77 9.72
CA PRO A 67 -12.75 11.05 11.07
C PRO A 67 -11.52 10.22 11.45
N ASP A 68 -11.32 9.05 10.85
CA ASP A 68 -10.27 8.11 11.24
C ASP A 68 -9.83 7.18 10.08
N LEU A 69 -8.78 6.40 10.31
CA LEU A 69 -8.21 5.44 9.35
C LEU A 69 -9.15 4.27 9.02
N GLU A 70 -10.02 3.86 9.93
CA GLU A 70 -11.00 2.81 9.68
C GLU A 70 -12.06 3.30 8.69
N ALA A 71 -12.52 4.54 8.84
CA ALA A 71 -13.43 5.18 7.90
C ALA A 71 -12.80 5.30 6.49
N VAL A 72 -11.48 5.58 6.40
CA VAL A 72 -10.73 5.54 5.13
C VAL A 72 -10.74 4.14 4.53
N ARG A 73 -10.51 3.10 5.34
CA ARG A 73 -10.56 1.71 4.88
C ARG A 73 -11.96 1.31 4.41
N ALA A 74 -13.02 1.68 5.12
CA ALA A 74 -14.40 1.43 4.72
C ALA A 74 -14.74 2.16 3.42
N PHE A 75 -14.29 3.40 3.26
CA PHE A 75 -14.42 4.14 2.00
C PHE A 75 -13.71 3.41 0.86
N LEU A 76 -12.47 2.96 1.09
CA LEU A 76 -11.71 2.21 0.11
C LEU A 76 -12.40 0.89 -0.30
N VAL A 77 -13.02 0.17 0.63
CA VAL A 77 -13.85 -1.01 0.32
C VAL A 77 -15.06 -0.61 -0.51
N LYS A 78 -15.70 0.52 -0.22
CA LYS A 78 -16.86 1.01 -0.98
C LYS A 78 -16.51 1.43 -2.41
N VAL A 79 -15.37 2.10 -2.64
CA VAL A 79 -14.86 2.40 -4.00
C VAL A 79 -14.13 1.20 -4.62
N GLY A 80 -13.82 0.21 -3.79
CA GLY A 80 -13.24 -1.11 -4.05
C GLY A 80 -14.20 -2.09 -4.68
N GLY A 81 -15.41 -2.15 -4.10
CA GLY A 81 -16.45 -3.11 -4.40
C GLY A 81 -17.27 -2.74 -5.62
N GLY A 82 -16.66 -2.88 -6.79
CA GLY A 82 -17.35 -3.51 -7.91
C GLY A 82 -16.92 -4.97 -7.89
N GLY A 83 -17.71 -5.83 -7.25
CA GLY A 83 -17.68 -7.26 -7.52
C GLY A 83 -18.35 -7.57 -8.85
#